data_AF-A0A5C8VIF8-F1
#
_entry.id   AF-A0A5C8VIF8-F1
#
_cell.length_a   1.000
_cell.length_b   1.000
_cell.length_c   1.000
_cell.angle_alpha   90.00
_cell.angle_beta   90.00
_cell.angle_gamma   90.00
#
_symmetry.space_group_name_H-M   'P 1'
#
loop_
_entity.id
_entity.type
_entity.pdbx_description
1 polymer ?
#
loop_
_entity_poly.entity_id
_entity_poly.type
_entity_poly.pdbx_seq_one_letter_code
_entity_poly.pdbx_strand_id
1 'polypeptide(L)'
;MGLRLVAASAMIATLYLYAKPATPTSPESVVADRVEVPFVPSTPAAKVPTVAAPARFGLTEPGIDPVRIMPGRIDPTTGLREDALARGAFEALDAPALRVTLIRGDAAAAAPGLFILMARRAAGGAATDGPSLAVVRTGPGGRIVTKFGAVETLEVTLGGPARRTCTGFVTRDRTFRLDGWLCAPLGHPPEERALGCMIDALSLDDPADPDATAAFLAPRPDRGCSVATVADASDPTGSIGHRRARTKK
;
A
#
# COMPACT_ATOMS: atom_id res chain seq x y z
N MET A 1 26.32 -58.48 -19.60
CA MET A 1 25.99 -57.47 -18.56
C MET A 1 27.18 -56.64 -18.08
N GLY A 2 28.41 -57.16 -18.04
CA GLY A 2 29.59 -56.43 -17.52
C GLY A 2 30.01 -55.16 -18.29
N LEU A 3 29.83 -55.11 -19.62
CA LEU A 3 30.28 -53.97 -20.43
C LEU A 3 29.55 -52.65 -20.11
N ARG A 4 28.27 -52.73 -19.71
CA ARG A 4 27.45 -51.55 -19.36
C ARG A 4 27.84 -50.96 -18.00
N LEU A 5 28.25 -51.81 -17.06
CA LEU A 5 28.74 -51.38 -15.74
C LEU A 5 30.08 -50.66 -15.85
N VAL A 6 30.99 -51.15 -16.69
CA VAL A 6 32.30 -50.51 -16.91
C VAL A 6 32.15 -49.13 -17.56
N ALA A 7 31.25 -49.00 -18.54
CA ALA A 7 30.97 -47.72 -19.19
C ALA A 7 30.38 -46.68 -18.22
N ALA A 8 29.47 -47.10 -17.33
CA ALA A 8 28.88 -46.22 -16.33
C ALA A 8 29.93 -45.75 -15.30
N SER A 9 30.81 -46.63 -14.82
CA SER A 9 31.87 -46.25 -13.89
C SER A 9 32.89 -45.29 -14.52
N ALA A 10 33.22 -45.49 -15.80
CA ALA A 10 34.11 -44.59 -16.53
C ALA A 10 33.51 -43.19 -16.67
N MET A 11 32.22 -43.10 -17.02
CA MET A 11 31.53 -41.82 -17.21
C MET A 11 31.43 -41.02 -15.91
N ILE A 12 31.18 -41.68 -14.77
CA ILE A 12 31.17 -41.03 -13.45
C ILE A 12 32.56 -40.51 -13.07
N ALA A 13 33.62 -41.30 -13.30
CA ALA A 13 34.99 -40.87 -13.02
C ALA A 13 35.42 -39.65 -13.86
N THR A 14 35.04 -39.62 -15.14
CA THR A 14 35.31 -38.48 -16.03
C THR A 14 34.56 -37.22 -15.59
N LEU A 15 33.29 -37.35 -15.19
CA LEU A 15 32.51 -36.23 -14.64
C LEU A 15 33.12 -35.71 -13.34
N TYR A 16 33.63 -36.59 -12.46
CA TYR A 16 34.27 -36.19 -11.22
C TYR A 16 35.60 -35.45 -11.44
N LEU A 17 36.34 -35.81 -12.48
CA LEU A 17 37.56 -35.10 -12.88
C LEU A 17 37.26 -33.73 -13.48
N TYR A 18 36.19 -33.61 -14.29
CA TYR A 18 35.78 -32.32 -14.87
C TYR A 18 35.11 -31.39 -13.87
N ALA A 19 34.44 -31.93 -12.85
CA ALA A 19 33.75 -31.15 -11.82
C ALA A 19 34.66 -30.70 -10.68
N LYS A 20 35.95 -31.07 -10.66
CA LYS A 20 36.87 -30.62 -9.62
C LYS A 20 37.22 -29.16 -9.90
N PRO A 21 36.67 -28.18 -9.15
CA PRO A 21 37.03 -26.79 -9.36
C PRO A 21 38.53 -26.65 -9.10
N ALA A 22 39.22 -25.91 -9.97
CA ALA A 22 40.58 -25.48 -9.73
C ALA A 22 40.60 -24.84 -8.33
N THR A 23 41.35 -25.44 -7.42
CA THR A 23 41.59 -24.86 -6.10
C THR A 23 42.17 -23.47 -6.37
N PRO A 24 41.51 -22.38 -6.00
CA PRO A 24 42.09 -21.06 -6.21
C PRO A 24 43.38 -21.03 -5.42
N THR A 25 44.51 -20.95 -6.13
CA THR A 25 45.80 -20.57 -5.56
C THR A 25 45.55 -19.26 -4.84
N SER A 26 45.48 -19.37 -3.51
CA SER A 26 45.39 -18.22 -2.63
C SER A 26 46.58 -17.34 -2.96
N PRO A 27 46.41 -16.10 -3.45
CA PRO A 27 47.52 -15.17 -3.44
C PRO A 27 47.93 -15.07 -1.98
N GLU A 28 49.22 -15.27 -1.75
CA GLU A 28 49.89 -15.05 -0.48
C GLU A 28 49.60 -13.61 -0.06
N SER A 29 48.49 -13.45 0.67
CA SER A 29 48.12 -12.20 1.28
C SER A 29 49.14 -12.01 2.38
N VAL A 30 50.11 -11.16 2.12
CA VAL A 30 50.89 -10.48 3.15
C VAL A 30 49.86 -9.91 4.12
N VAL A 31 49.64 -10.61 5.23
CA VAL A 31 48.83 -10.15 6.35
C VAL A 31 49.64 -9.02 6.97
N ALA A 32 49.48 -7.83 6.39
CA ALA A 32 49.62 -6.62 7.17
C ALA A 32 48.59 -6.77 8.29
N ASP A 33 49.08 -6.76 9.53
CA ASP A 33 48.34 -6.74 10.77
C ASP A 33 47.39 -5.53 10.78
N ARG A 34 46.29 -5.64 10.04
CA ARG A 34 45.16 -4.74 10.10
C ARG A 34 44.39 -5.21 11.32
N VAL A 35 44.60 -4.51 12.43
CA VAL A 35 43.71 -4.51 13.58
C VAL A 35 42.28 -4.52 13.04
N GLU A 36 41.62 -5.67 13.16
CA GLU A 36 40.27 -5.89 12.68
C GLU A 36 39.35 -5.13 13.63
N VAL A 37 39.16 -3.84 13.34
CA VAL A 37 38.20 -3.01 14.04
C VAL A 37 36.83 -3.67 13.84
N PRO A 38 36.13 -4.08 14.93
CA PRO A 38 34.82 -4.68 14.81
C PRO A 38 33.93 -3.79 13.96
N PHE A 39 33.23 -4.38 12.98
CA PHE A 39 32.21 -3.64 12.25
C PHE A 39 31.13 -3.20 13.24
N VAL A 40 31.13 -1.91 13.58
CA VAL A 40 30.07 -1.27 14.35
C VAL A 40 29.14 -0.61 13.33
N PRO A 41 27.93 -1.14 13.08
CA PRO A 41 26.97 -0.45 12.23
C PRO A 41 26.57 0.86 12.92
N SER A 42 27.17 1.96 12.48
CA SER A 42 26.74 3.31 12.83
C SER A 42 25.47 3.61 12.05
N THR A 43 24.34 3.11 12.55
CA THR A 43 23.04 3.48 12.01
C THR A 43 22.79 4.94 12.39
N PRO A 44 22.76 5.88 11.44
CA PRO A 44 22.45 7.27 11.79
C PRO A 44 21.08 7.31 12.46
N ALA A 45 20.96 8.17 13.49
CA ALA A 45 19.71 8.33 14.21
C ALA A 45 18.56 8.61 13.24
N ALA A 46 17.42 7.95 13.45
CA ALA A 46 16.23 8.19 12.64
C ALA A 46 15.84 9.67 12.73
N LYS A 47 15.76 10.35 11.57
CA LYS A 47 15.29 11.73 11.54
C LYS A 47 13.81 11.76 11.92
N VAL A 48 13.46 12.60 12.88
CA VAL A 48 12.09 12.72 13.38
C VAL A 48 11.29 13.65 12.46
N PRO A 49 10.08 13.27 12.02
CA PRO A 49 9.21 14.17 11.27
C PRO A 49 8.80 15.40 12.08
N THR A 50 8.71 16.55 11.42
CA THR A 50 8.24 17.81 12.04
C THR A 50 6.73 17.94 11.86
N VAL A 51 6.01 18.39 12.88
CA VAL A 51 4.57 18.68 12.77
C VAL A 51 4.35 19.89 11.85
N ALA A 52 3.48 19.75 10.86
CA ALA A 52 3.08 20.81 9.94
C ALA A 52 1.87 21.59 10.48
N ALA A 53 1.64 22.78 9.91
CA ALA A 53 0.44 23.57 10.18
C ALA A 53 -0.83 22.75 9.84
N PRO A 54 -1.96 22.96 10.55
CA PRO A 54 -3.17 22.18 10.30
C PRO A 54 -3.75 22.44 8.90
N ALA A 55 -4.25 21.38 8.25
CA ALA A 55 -5.11 21.45 7.06
C ALA A 55 -6.37 20.62 7.27
N ARG A 56 -7.47 20.99 6.60
CA ARG A 56 -8.72 20.25 6.67
C ARG A 56 -8.73 19.18 5.58
N PHE A 57 -8.02 18.10 5.81
CA PHE A 57 -8.06 16.89 4.98
C PHE A 57 -9.08 15.90 5.54
N GLY A 58 -10.00 15.41 4.72
CA GLY A 58 -11.11 14.59 5.20
C GLY A 58 -11.92 13.91 4.11
N LEU A 59 -13.12 13.47 4.50
CA LEU A 59 -14.14 12.93 3.59
C LEU A 59 -15.37 13.83 3.66
N THR A 60 -15.92 14.21 2.50
CA THR A 60 -17.07 15.13 2.44
C THR A 60 -18.36 14.49 2.93
N GLU A 61 -18.44 13.16 2.87
CA GLU A 61 -19.64 12.40 3.23
C GLU A 61 -19.51 11.73 4.60
N PRO A 62 -20.56 11.81 5.44
CA PRO A 62 -20.60 11.08 6.70
C PRO A 62 -20.62 9.57 6.45
N GLY A 63 -20.06 8.81 7.38
CA GLY A 63 -20.16 7.36 7.45
C GLY A 63 -20.32 6.93 8.90
N ILE A 64 -20.66 5.66 9.14
CA ILE A 64 -20.82 5.11 10.50
C ILE A 64 -19.55 5.29 11.32
N ASP A 65 -18.39 4.93 10.73
CA ASP A 65 -17.11 5.09 11.40
C ASP A 65 -16.57 6.53 11.30
N PRO A 66 -16.14 7.12 12.43
CA PRO A 66 -15.56 8.44 12.42
C PRO A 66 -14.25 8.47 11.62
N VAL A 67 -14.05 9.56 10.89
CA VAL A 67 -12.77 9.82 10.21
C VAL A 67 -11.77 10.31 11.25
N ARG A 68 -10.66 9.59 11.39
CA ARG A 68 -9.51 9.99 12.19
C ARG A 68 -8.51 10.70 11.29
N ILE A 69 -8.28 11.98 11.55
CA ILE A 69 -7.31 12.80 10.82
C ILE A 69 -6.04 12.83 11.66
N MET A 70 -4.93 12.44 11.05
CA MET A 70 -3.62 12.54 11.68
C MET A 70 -3.03 13.93 11.48
N PRO A 71 -2.26 14.46 12.45
CA PRO A 71 -1.54 15.71 12.26
C PRO A 71 -0.67 15.67 11.00
N GLY A 72 -0.71 16.75 10.22
CA GLY A 72 0.19 16.91 9.09
C GLY A 72 1.65 16.87 9.56
N ARG A 73 2.52 16.27 8.78
CA ARG A 73 3.96 16.16 9.07
C ARG A 73 4.80 16.52 7.88
N ILE A 74 6.03 16.96 8.12
CA ILE A 74 7.05 17.12 7.09
C ILE A 74 7.98 15.91 7.16
N ASP A 75 8.06 15.16 6.07
CA ASP A 75 9.00 14.05 5.94
C ASP A 75 10.43 14.62 5.91
N PRO A 76 11.31 14.22 6.84
CA PRO A 76 12.66 14.79 6.96
C PRO A 76 13.64 14.29 5.88
N THR A 77 13.24 13.29 5.08
CA THR A 77 14.00 12.76 3.95
C THR A 77 13.65 13.49 2.67
N THR A 78 12.34 13.71 2.44
CA THR A 78 11.85 14.31 1.20
C THR A 78 11.58 15.80 1.32
N GLY A 79 11.43 16.32 2.55
CA GLY A 79 11.00 17.69 2.82
C GLY A 79 9.52 17.93 2.50
N LEU A 80 8.78 16.91 2.08
CA LEU A 80 7.40 17.05 1.64
C LEU A 80 6.44 16.96 2.80
N ARG A 81 5.33 17.70 2.69
CA ARG A 81 4.24 17.62 3.64
C ARG A 81 3.38 16.39 3.36
N GLU A 82 3.10 15.63 4.42
CA GLU A 82 2.18 14.51 4.42
C GLU A 82 1.03 14.74 5.39
N ASP A 83 -0.21 14.56 4.94
CA ASP A 83 -1.40 14.52 5.79
C ASP A 83 -2.06 13.14 5.62
N ALA A 84 -2.53 12.53 6.71
CA ALA A 84 -3.13 11.20 6.64
C ALA A 84 -4.51 11.19 7.29
N LEU A 85 -5.39 10.35 6.75
CA LEU A 85 -6.68 10.04 7.35
C LEU A 85 -6.91 8.54 7.37
N ALA A 86 -7.70 8.10 8.34
CA ALA A 86 -8.18 6.74 8.46
C ALA A 86 -9.67 6.72 8.80
N ARG A 87 -10.37 5.69 8.32
CA ARG A 87 -11.76 5.38 8.71
C ARG A 87 -11.87 3.88 8.98
N GLY A 88 -12.63 3.51 10.00
CA GLY A 88 -12.73 2.13 10.49
C GLY A 88 -11.47 1.68 11.23
N ALA A 89 -11.44 0.42 11.67
CA ALA A 89 -10.29 -0.20 12.32
C ALA A 89 -9.78 -1.36 11.46
N PHE A 90 -8.46 -1.54 11.37
CA PHE A 90 -7.90 -2.61 10.55
C PHE A 90 -8.29 -3.98 11.11
N GLU A 91 -8.34 -4.09 12.44
CA GLU A 91 -8.66 -5.29 13.21
C GLU A 91 -10.14 -5.69 13.14
N ALA A 92 -11.03 -4.76 12.80
CA ALA A 92 -12.46 -5.00 12.62
C ALA A 92 -12.71 -5.68 11.25
N LEU A 93 -12.65 -7.01 11.22
CA LEU A 93 -12.76 -7.81 9.99
C LEU A 93 -14.13 -7.73 9.30
N ASP A 94 -15.17 -7.38 10.04
CA ASP A 94 -16.56 -7.24 9.64
C ASP A 94 -16.95 -5.82 9.17
N ALA A 95 -16.03 -4.86 9.29
CA ALA A 95 -16.22 -3.47 8.89
C ALA A 95 -15.14 -3.02 7.88
N PRO A 96 -15.45 -2.09 6.97
CA PRO A 96 -14.44 -1.58 6.05
C PRO A 96 -13.35 -0.77 6.77
N ALA A 97 -12.12 -0.84 6.28
CA ALA A 97 -11.00 -0.07 6.81
C ALA A 97 -10.31 0.71 5.68
N LEU A 98 -10.32 2.03 5.77
CA LEU A 98 -9.67 2.93 4.83
C LEU A 98 -8.47 3.60 5.51
N ARG A 99 -7.37 3.67 4.78
CA ARG A 99 -6.26 4.56 5.08
C ARG A 99 -5.85 5.32 3.83
N VAL A 100 -5.68 6.63 3.94
CA VAL A 100 -5.20 7.50 2.86
C VAL A 100 -4.13 8.42 3.39
N THR A 101 -3.07 8.61 2.61
CA THR A 101 -2.08 9.66 2.83
C THR A 101 -2.00 10.55 1.61
N LEU A 102 -2.07 11.85 1.84
CA LEU A 102 -1.83 12.92 0.88
C LEU A 102 -0.39 13.41 1.08
N ILE A 103 0.38 13.49 0.01
CA ILE A 103 1.73 14.05 -0.02
C ILE A 103 1.75 15.19 -1.01
N ARG A 104 2.27 16.34 -0.60
CA ARG A 104 2.22 17.58 -1.40
C ARG A 104 3.56 17.98 -1.97
N GLY A 105 3.54 18.52 -3.18
CA GLY A 105 4.69 19.01 -3.93
C GLY A 105 5.02 18.14 -5.14
N ASP A 106 5.62 18.75 -6.17
CA ASP A 106 5.86 18.10 -7.47
C ASP A 106 6.74 16.85 -7.40
N ALA A 107 7.68 16.83 -6.44
CA ALA A 107 8.53 15.66 -6.19
C ALA A 107 7.75 14.44 -5.68
N ALA A 108 6.50 14.62 -5.23
CA ALA A 108 5.63 13.52 -4.82
C ALA A 108 5.32 12.55 -5.99
N ALA A 109 5.41 13.01 -7.24
CA ALA A 109 5.11 12.20 -8.43
C ALA A 109 6.16 11.11 -8.71
N ALA A 110 7.41 11.28 -8.29
CA ALA A 110 8.53 10.36 -8.54
C ALA A 110 8.51 9.08 -7.67
N ALA A 111 7.33 8.64 -7.27
CA ALA A 111 7.13 7.57 -6.30
C ALA A 111 7.61 6.20 -6.85
N PRO A 112 8.16 5.31 -6.00
CA PRO A 112 8.42 3.92 -6.40
C PRO A 112 7.14 3.18 -6.82
N GLY A 113 7.27 1.94 -7.31
CA GLY A 113 6.12 1.11 -7.67
C GLY A 113 5.15 0.92 -6.50
N LEU A 114 3.84 0.75 -6.79
CA LEU A 114 2.78 0.71 -5.79
C LEU A 114 3.02 -0.32 -4.68
N PHE A 115 3.49 -1.52 -5.01
CA PHE A 115 3.81 -2.53 -3.99
C PHE A 115 4.85 -2.04 -2.96
N ILE A 116 5.90 -1.37 -3.41
CA ILE A 116 6.96 -0.84 -2.54
C ILE A 116 6.41 0.30 -1.68
N LEU A 117 5.57 1.17 -2.24
CA LEU A 117 4.88 2.20 -1.49
C LEU A 117 4.02 1.60 -0.38
N MET A 118 3.24 0.56 -0.70
CA MET A 118 2.40 -0.14 0.27
C MET A 118 3.25 -0.78 1.36
N ALA A 119 4.33 -1.48 1.02
CA ALA A 119 5.23 -2.07 2.01
C ALA A 119 5.82 -1.02 2.97
N ARG A 120 6.24 0.14 2.45
CA ARG A 120 6.75 1.25 3.28
C ARG A 120 5.69 1.85 4.17
N ARG A 121 4.47 2.09 3.65
CA ARG A 121 3.36 2.64 4.44
C ARG A 121 2.90 1.66 5.51
N ALA A 122 2.79 0.39 5.18
CA ALA A 122 2.40 -0.69 6.09
C ALA A 122 3.43 -0.87 7.22
N ALA A 123 4.73 -0.76 6.92
CA ALA A 123 5.78 -0.84 7.93
C ALA A 123 5.79 0.34 8.92
N GLY A 124 5.22 1.50 8.53
CA GLY A 124 5.28 2.76 9.28
C GLY A 124 4.78 2.69 10.73
N GLY A 125 3.90 1.72 11.06
CA GLY A 125 3.48 1.43 12.42
C GLY A 125 3.06 2.68 13.20
N ALA A 126 3.65 2.87 14.38
CA ALA A 126 3.35 3.99 15.29
C ALA A 126 3.62 5.37 14.66
N ALA A 127 4.59 5.51 13.74
CA ALA A 127 4.81 6.77 13.01
C ALA A 127 3.62 7.13 12.09
N THR A 128 2.74 6.15 11.88
CA THR A 128 1.52 6.25 11.11
C THR A 128 0.26 6.01 11.95
N ASP A 129 0.32 6.09 13.29
CA ASP A 129 -0.82 5.85 14.21
C ASP A 129 -1.54 4.51 13.92
N GLY A 130 -0.78 3.45 13.62
CA GLY A 130 -1.34 2.13 13.35
C GLY A 130 -0.37 0.99 13.67
N PRO A 131 -0.79 -0.28 13.55
CA PRO A 131 0.12 -1.40 13.67
C PRO A 131 1.08 -1.44 12.47
N SER A 132 2.30 -1.95 12.69
CA SER A 132 3.17 -2.34 11.58
C SER A 132 2.58 -3.57 10.91
N LEU A 133 2.37 -3.48 9.60
CA LEU A 133 1.76 -4.52 8.79
C LEU A 133 2.77 -5.09 7.78
N ALA A 134 2.71 -6.40 7.57
CA ALA A 134 3.32 -7.09 6.44
C ALA A 134 2.42 -6.95 5.19
N VAL A 135 3.03 -6.92 4.01
CA VAL A 135 2.33 -6.79 2.73
C VAL A 135 2.67 -7.94 1.81
N VAL A 136 1.65 -8.63 1.31
CA VAL A 136 1.78 -9.66 0.28
C VAL A 136 0.98 -9.20 -0.94
N ARG A 137 1.60 -9.20 -2.11
CA ARG A 137 0.87 -8.99 -3.37
C ARG A 137 0.04 -10.25 -3.65
N THR A 138 -1.28 -10.13 -3.76
CA THR A 138 -2.18 -11.30 -3.93
C THR A 138 -2.92 -11.34 -5.23
N GLY A 139 -3.09 -10.21 -5.90
CA GLY A 139 -3.87 -10.16 -7.14
C GLY A 139 -3.28 -9.24 -8.20
N PRO A 140 -4.04 -9.06 -9.30
CA PRO A 140 -3.63 -8.19 -10.39
C PRO A 140 -3.55 -6.73 -9.95
N GLY A 141 -2.71 -5.98 -10.66
CA GLY A 141 -2.76 -4.52 -10.62
C GLY A 141 -3.80 -4.02 -11.62
N GLY A 142 -4.37 -2.85 -11.37
CA GLY A 142 -5.40 -2.25 -12.20
C GLY A 142 -5.30 -0.72 -12.25
N ARG A 143 -6.27 -0.11 -12.90
CA ARG A 143 -6.46 1.34 -12.90
C ARG A 143 -7.94 1.66 -12.77
N ILE A 144 -8.27 2.56 -11.87
CA ILE A 144 -9.61 3.14 -11.79
C ILE A 144 -9.52 4.62 -12.14
N VAL A 145 -10.51 5.14 -12.86
CA VAL A 145 -10.65 6.59 -13.05
C VAL A 145 -11.23 7.17 -11.77
N THR A 146 -10.90 8.40 -11.40
CA THR A 146 -11.44 9.18 -10.26
C THR A 146 -11.45 10.67 -10.65
N LYS A 147 -11.96 11.56 -9.80
CA LYS A 147 -11.83 13.02 -9.98
C LYS A 147 -10.37 13.49 -9.98
N PHE A 148 -9.48 12.71 -9.37
CA PHE A 148 -8.03 12.93 -9.40
C PHE A 148 -7.35 12.33 -10.63
N GLY A 149 -8.13 11.83 -11.61
CA GLY A 149 -7.62 11.14 -12.79
C GLY A 149 -7.46 9.64 -12.56
N ALA A 150 -6.57 9.01 -13.32
CA ALA A 150 -6.33 7.58 -13.19
C ALA A 150 -5.53 7.25 -11.93
N VAL A 151 -6.04 6.31 -11.15
CA VAL A 151 -5.43 5.79 -9.93
C VAL A 151 -4.97 4.37 -10.21
N GLU A 152 -3.68 4.10 -10.01
CA GLU A 152 -3.10 2.76 -10.05
C GLU A 152 -3.60 1.98 -8.82
N THR A 153 -4.05 0.75 -9.01
CA THR A 153 -4.54 -0.12 -7.94
C THR A 153 -3.76 -1.44 -7.89
N LEU A 154 -3.69 -2.05 -6.72
CA LEU A 154 -3.06 -3.35 -6.51
C LEU A 154 -3.77 -4.11 -5.40
N GLU A 155 -4.22 -5.32 -5.70
CA GLU A 155 -4.72 -6.20 -4.65
C GLU A 155 -3.55 -6.74 -3.81
N VAL A 156 -3.65 -6.51 -2.50
CA VAL A 156 -2.68 -6.93 -1.51
C VAL A 156 -3.38 -7.59 -0.33
N THR A 157 -2.70 -8.52 0.32
CA THR A 157 -3.04 -8.93 1.67
C THR A 157 -2.14 -8.21 2.66
N LEU A 158 -2.76 -7.47 3.57
CA LEU A 158 -2.10 -6.86 4.71
C LEU A 158 -2.22 -7.81 5.90
N GLY A 159 -1.11 -8.03 6.62
CA GLY A 159 -1.03 -8.92 7.77
C GLY A 159 -0.39 -8.25 8.96
N GLY A 160 -0.86 -8.57 10.16
CA GLY A 160 -0.36 -8.05 11.43
C GLY A 160 -1.19 -8.65 12.58
N PRO A 161 -1.82 -7.85 13.44
CA PRO A 161 -2.79 -8.34 14.42
C PRO A 161 -3.99 -9.07 13.77
N ALA A 162 -4.32 -8.68 12.54
CA ALA A 162 -5.32 -9.31 11.69
C ALA A 162 -4.76 -9.51 10.27
N ARG A 163 -5.43 -10.32 9.45
CA ARG A 163 -5.09 -10.53 8.03
C ARG A 163 -6.28 -10.15 7.16
N ARG A 164 -6.07 -9.24 6.21
CA ARG A 164 -7.13 -8.73 5.33
C ARG A 164 -6.67 -8.57 3.90
N THR A 165 -7.53 -8.93 2.97
CA THR A 165 -7.39 -8.54 1.57
C THR A 165 -7.84 -7.10 1.41
N CYS A 166 -7.01 -6.29 0.78
CA CYS A 166 -7.21 -4.87 0.60
C CYS A 166 -6.79 -4.49 -0.82
N THR A 167 -7.34 -3.40 -1.34
CA THR A 167 -6.86 -2.78 -2.58
C THR A 167 -6.02 -1.57 -2.21
N GLY A 168 -4.71 -1.69 -2.43
CA GLY A 168 -3.78 -0.57 -2.38
C GLY A 168 -3.97 0.32 -3.59
N PHE A 169 -3.70 1.62 -3.45
CA PHE A 169 -3.85 2.57 -4.53
C PHE A 169 -2.83 3.71 -4.49
N VAL A 170 -2.55 4.30 -5.65
CA VAL A 170 -1.73 5.51 -5.79
C VAL A 170 -2.16 6.39 -6.97
N THR A 171 -2.21 7.71 -6.78
CA THR A 171 -2.30 8.67 -7.90
C THR A 171 -0.93 8.91 -8.52
N ARG A 172 -0.91 9.08 -9.84
CA ARG A 172 0.29 9.46 -10.60
C ARG A 172 0.02 10.78 -11.33
N ASP A 173 1.09 11.43 -11.77
CA ASP A 173 1.04 12.56 -12.71
C ASP A 173 0.27 13.77 -12.19
N ARG A 174 0.43 14.08 -10.90
CA ARG A 174 -0.16 15.24 -10.21
C ARG A 174 0.90 15.95 -9.38
N THR A 175 0.64 17.20 -9.03
CA THR A 175 1.44 18.02 -8.09
C THR A 175 1.32 17.55 -6.64
N PHE A 176 0.54 16.49 -6.40
CA PHE A 176 0.40 15.78 -5.14
C PHE A 176 0.26 14.28 -5.38
N ARG A 177 0.50 13.48 -4.35
CA ARG A 177 0.27 12.04 -4.37
C ARG A 177 -0.74 11.65 -3.31
N LEU A 178 -1.77 10.91 -3.71
CA LEU A 178 -2.62 10.14 -2.82
C LEU A 178 -2.17 8.70 -2.88
N ASP A 179 -1.83 8.12 -1.73
CA ASP A 179 -1.54 6.69 -1.61
C ASP A 179 -2.18 6.10 -0.36
N GLY A 180 -2.55 4.83 -0.41
CA GLY A 180 -3.24 4.19 0.69
C GLY A 180 -3.84 2.84 0.34
N TRP A 181 -4.75 2.36 1.19
CA TRP A 181 -5.48 1.11 0.96
C TRP A 181 -6.91 1.18 1.50
N LEU A 182 -7.78 0.41 0.87
CA LEU A 182 -9.12 0.09 1.36
C LEU A 182 -9.23 -1.41 1.56
N CYS A 183 -9.76 -1.84 2.70
CA CYS A 183 -10.11 -3.23 2.97
C CYS A 183 -11.62 -3.33 3.08
N ALA A 184 -12.24 -4.31 2.41
CA ALA A 184 -13.66 -4.60 2.57
C ALA A 184 -13.91 -5.58 3.72
N PRO A 185 -15.15 -5.68 4.22
CA PRO A 185 -15.55 -6.70 5.17
C PRO A 185 -15.27 -8.13 4.67
N LEU A 186 -15.14 -9.06 5.61
CA LEU A 186 -15.08 -10.52 5.37
C LEU A 186 -13.89 -11.00 4.52
N GLY A 187 -12.87 -10.16 4.33
CA GLY A 187 -11.61 -10.56 3.68
C GLY A 187 -11.66 -10.66 2.16
N HIS A 188 -12.73 -10.17 1.53
CA HIS A 188 -12.78 -9.96 0.08
C HIS A 188 -12.07 -8.67 -0.31
N PRO A 189 -11.46 -8.59 -1.51
CA PRO A 189 -10.98 -7.32 -2.04
C PRO A 189 -12.17 -6.37 -2.23
N PRO A 190 -12.04 -5.07 -1.92
CA PRO A 190 -13.10 -4.11 -2.18
C PRO A 190 -13.39 -3.98 -3.67
N GLU A 191 -14.66 -3.77 -4.01
CA GLU A 191 -15.06 -3.46 -5.37
C GLU A 191 -14.41 -2.17 -5.87
N GLU A 192 -14.02 -2.13 -7.15
CA GLU A 192 -13.42 -0.94 -7.77
C GLU A 192 -14.32 0.29 -7.68
N ARG A 193 -15.64 0.10 -7.79
CA ARG A 193 -16.62 1.17 -7.64
C ARG A 193 -16.54 1.75 -6.24
N ALA A 194 -16.60 0.91 -5.20
CA ALA A 194 -16.51 1.33 -3.81
C ALA A 194 -15.22 2.12 -3.52
N LEU A 195 -14.07 1.64 -4.02
CA LEU A 195 -12.81 2.36 -3.90
C LEU A 195 -12.85 3.74 -4.58
N GLY A 196 -13.38 3.79 -5.81
CA GLY A 196 -13.55 5.05 -6.54
C GLY A 196 -14.40 6.07 -5.77
N CYS A 197 -15.51 5.64 -5.17
CA CYS A 197 -16.39 6.52 -4.39
C CYS A 197 -15.67 7.08 -3.15
N MET A 198 -14.92 6.24 -2.43
CA MET A 198 -14.15 6.68 -1.26
C MET A 198 -13.08 7.71 -1.65
N ILE A 199 -12.38 7.49 -2.77
CA ILE A 199 -11.38 8.44 -3.27
C ILE A 199 -12.05 9.74 -3.74
N ASP A 200 -13.12 9.66 -4.52
CA ASP A 200 -13.84 10.83 -5.06
C ASP A 200 -14.43 11.71 -3.94
N ALA A 201 -14.69 11.13 -2.78
CA ALA A 201 -15.18 11.83 -1.61
C ALA A 201 -14.11 12.47 -0.72
N LEU A 202 -12.83 12.31 -1.03
CA LEU A 202 -11.78 13.02 -0.32
C LEU A 202 -11.95 14.54 -0.50
N SER A 203 -11.77 15.29 0.58
CA SER A 203 -11.82 16.74 0.60
C SER A 203 -10.54 17.31 1.19
N LEU A 204 -10.11 18.44 0.66
CA LEU A 204 -9.00 19.24 1.19
C LEU A 204 -9.43 20.70 1.19
N ASP A 205 -9.23 21.35 2.33
CA ASP A 205 -9.27 22.80 2.47
C ASP A 205 -7.96 23.23 3.15
N ASP A 206 -7.02 23.69 2.32
CA ASP A 206 -5.73 24.20 2.76
C ASP A 206 -5.39 25.51 2.01
N PRO A 207 -5.50 26.67 2.68
CA PRO A 207 -5.22 27.96 2.05
C PRO A 207 -3.74 28.13 1.68
N ALA A 208 -2.83 27.32 2.23
CA ALA A 208 -1.41 27.36 1.90
C ALA A 208 -1.06 26.56 0.62
N ASP A 209 -2.01 25.79 0.08
CA ASP A 209 -1.84 24.99 -1.14
C ASP A 209 -3.11 25.07 -2.02
N PRO A 210 -3.29 26.18 -2.76
CA PRO A 210 -4.48 26.40 -3.56
C PRO A 210 -4.59 25.44 -4.75
N ASP A 211 -3.46 25.00 -5.32
CA ASP A 211 -3.44 24.07 -6.45
C ASP A 211 -3.90 22.67 -6.04
N ALA A 212 -3.41 22.17 -4.90
CA ALA A 212 -3.93 20.93 -4.34
C ALA A 212 -5.42 21.10 -4.00
N THR A 213 -5.80 22.18 -3.29
CA THR A 213 -7.20 22.43 -2.92
C THR A 213 -8.14 22.44 -4.13
N ALA A 214 -7.75 23.09 -5.23
CA ALA A 214 -8.54 23.12 -6.47
C ALA A 214 -8.78 21.73 -7.06
N ALA A 215 -7.79 20.82 -7.00
CA ALA A 215 -7.97 19.45 -7.47
C ALA A 215 -9.00 18.65 -6.65
N PHE A 216 -9.16 18.96 -5.36
CA PHE A 216 -10.16 18.31 -4.49
C PHE A 216 -11.58 18.86 -4.70
N LEU A 217 -11.71 20.06 -5.27
CA LEU A 217 -12.98 20.68 -5.67
C LEU A 217 -13.47 20.23 -7.05
N ALA A 218 -12.68 19.45 -7.79
CA ALA A 218 -13.07 18.94 -9.10
C ALA A 218 -14.36 18.09 -9.03
N PRO A 219 -15.22 18.16 -10.07
CA PRO A 219 -16.44 17.37 -10.12
C PRO A 219 -16.17 15.87 -10.01
N ARG A 220 -17.02 15.17 -9.25
CA ARG A 220 -16.95 13.72 -9.13
C ARG A 220 -17.54 13.06 -10.39
N PRO A 221 -16.91 12.02 -10.95
CA PRO A 221 -17.55 11.18 -11.94
C PRO A 221 -18.86 10.60 -11.38
N ASP A 222 -19.94 10.61 -12.16
CA ASP A 222 -21.18 9.94 -11.74
C ASP A 222 -20.95 8.44 -11.71
N ARG A 223 -20.88 7.90 -10.50
CA ARG A 223 -20.76 6.47 -10.20
C ARG A 223 -21.96 5.96 -9.42
N GLY A 224 -23.04 6.73 -9.29
CA GLY A 224 -24.24 6.34 -8.53
C GLY A 224 -23.95 5.63 -7.20
N CYS A 225 -23.02 6.15 -6.40
CA CYS A 225 -22.63 5.58 -5.11
C CYS A 225 -22.47 6.69 -4.08
N SER A 226 -22.81 6.38 -2.82
CA SER A 226 -22.46 7.21 -1.67
C SER A 226 -21.40 6.50 -0.84
N VAL A 227 -20.56 7.29 -0.18
CA VAL A 227 -19.57 6.82 0.79
C VAL A 227 -20.22 6.16 1.99
N ALA A 228 -21.42 6.62 2.37
CA ALA A 228 -22.21 5.99 3.41
C ALA A 228 -22.49 4.53 3.04
N THR A 229 -23.01 4.23 1.85
CA THR A 229 -23.31 2.84 1.47
C THR A 229 -22.07 1.95 1.35
N VAL A 230 -20.88 2.52 1.09
CA VAL A 230 -19.61 1.78 1.08
C VAL A 230 -19.08 1.54 2.50
N ALA A 231 -19.25 2.51 3.40
CA ALA A 231 -18.92 2.36 4.83
C ALA A 231 -19.89 1.40 5.54
N ASP A 232 -21.13 1.33 5.05
CA ASP A 232 -22.25 0.58 5.62
C ASP A 232 -22.42 -0.81 4.99
N ALA A 233 -21.53 -1.23 4.07
CA ALA A 233 -21.60 -2.51 3.36
C ALA A 233 -21.31 -3.74 4.24
N SER A 234 -21.78 -3.74 5.48
CA SER A 234 -21.97 -4.91 6.34
C SER A 234 -23.24 -5.70 5.98
N ASP A 235 -24.04 -5.24 5.01
CA ASP A 235 -25.27 -5.93 4.63
C ASP A 235 -24.99 -7.22 3.82
N PRO A 236 -25.54 -8.37 4.24
CA PRO A 236 -25.36 -9.63 3.53
C PRO A 236 -25.98 -9.55 2.14
N THR A 237 -25.21 -9.94 1.14
CA THR A 237 -25.68 -10.19 -0.23
C THR A 237 -26.87 -11.16 -0.18
N GLY A 238 -28.08 -10.64 -0.30
CA GLY A 238 -29.28 -11.46 -0.17
C GLY A 238 -30.60 -10.70 -0.34
N SER A 239 -30.81 -10.03 -1.48
CA SER A 239 -32.16 -9.61 -1.87
C SER A 239 -32.55 -10.27 -3.17
N ILE A 240 -33.03 -11.52 -3.05
CA ILE A 240 -33.86 -12.14 -4.07
C ILE A 240 -35.17 -11.33 -4.08
N GLY A 241 -35.46 -10.69 -5.21
CA GLY A 241 -36.56 -9.75 -5.35
C GLY A 241 -37.91 -10.31 -4.92
N HIS A 242 -38.56 -9.63 -3.97
CA HIS A 242 -39.99 -9.75 -3.77
C HIS A 242 -40.72 -9.10 -4.95
N ARG A 243 -41.11 -9.93 -5.93
CA ARG A 243 -42.16 -9.58 -6.90
C ARG A 243 -43.41 -9.19 -6.12
N ARG A 244 -43.80 -7.90 -6.19
CA ARG A 244 -45.13 -7.44 -5.78
C ARG A 244 -46.19 -8.20 -6.57
N ALA A 245 -46.95 -9.06 -5.89
CA ALA A 245 -48.21 -9.58 -6.41
C ALA A 245 -49.20 -8.41 -6.49
N ARG A 246 -49.62 -8.09 -7.72
CA ARG A 246 -50.58 -7.05 -8.04
C ARG A 246 -51.98 -7.65 -7.92
N THR A 247 -52.65 -7.49 -6.79
CA THR A 247 -54.08 -7.81 -6.64
C THR A 247 -54.92 -6.66 -7.18
N LYS A 248 -55.65 -6.94 -8.27
CA LYS A 248 -56.74 -6.11 -8.80
C LYS A 248 -57.96 -6.25 -7.88
N LYS A 249 -58.57 -5.13 -7.51
CA LYS A 249 -60.01 -5.01 -7.27
C LYS A 249 -60.52 -3.95 -8.24
#